data_AF-A0AA36J2W7-F1
#
_entry.id   AF-A0AA36J2W7-F1
#
_cell.length_a   1.000
_cell.length_b   1.000
_cell.length_c   1.000
_cell.angle_alpha   90.00
_cell.angle_beta   90.00
_cell.angle_gamma   90.00
#
_symmetry.space_group_name_H-M   'P 1'
#
loop_
_entity.id
_entity.type
_entity.pdbx_description
1 polymer ?
#
loop_
_entity_poly.entity_id
_entity_poly.type
_entity_poly.pdbx_seq_one_letter_code
_entity_poly.pdbx_strand_id
1 'polypeptide(L)'
;MDSRWTKALCIAGGAAAAAGVLWYVFREDEEEAAAEAGLAAAGGQKFCVTDPSGACIGIRKEPDVSSARTGLQLMPGEVFDVSEVLEAPDGQMYLKLADGRGWAFTRSSRDGRLLCQRVSDEEAEHMAGSQPSMQRMMAEVNALLERQPELREQVLASPELQAMLANPDAMRSAAQQNPFVASAMQSNPGVQEWMADGADPETLAQAMRSKAG
;
A
#
# COMPACT_ATOMS: atom_id res chain seq x y z
N MET A 1 62.53 43.82 29.73
CA MET A 1 61.37 42.92 29.91
C MET A 1 60.31 43.33 28.91
N ASP A 2 60.10 42.43 27.94
CA ASP A 2 59.20 42.54 26.80
C ASP A 2 57.72 42.73 27.17
N SER A 3 56.94 43.27 26.21
CA SER A 3 55.54 42.90 25.89
C SER A 3 54.98 43.92 24.89
N ARG A 4 55.19 43.86 23.57
CA ARG A 4 54.75 42.85 22.57
C ARG A 4 53.30 42.36 22.66
N TRP A 5 52.50 42.77 23.64
CA TRP A 5 51.09 42.33 23.75
C TRP A 5 50.05 43.45 23.55
N THR A 6 50.44 44.71 23.51
CA THR A 6 49.48 45.84 23.40
C THR A 6 49.03 46.16 21.96
N LYS A 7 49.35 45.33 20.96
CA LYS A 7 48.94 45.52 19.56
C LYS A 7 48.08 44.38 18.99
N ALA A 8 47.51 43.53 19.84
CA ALA A 8 46.67 42.40 19.41
C ALA A 8 45.19 42.53 19.82
N LEU A 9 44.70 43.74 20.13
CA LEU A 9 43.30 43.94 20.58
C LEU A 9 42.56 45.04 19.81
N CYS A 10 42.75 45.12 18.49
CA CYS A 10 41.97 46.03 17.63
C CYS A 10 41.34 45.37 16.38
N ILE A 11 41.24 44.03 16.31
CA ILE A 11 40.53 43.36 15.20
C ILE A 11 39.70 42.20 15.75
N ALA A 12 38.66 42.47 16.54
CA ALA A 12 37.75 41.40 16.97
C ALA A 12 36.32 41.87 17.33
N GLY A 13 35.90 43.06 16.90
CA GLY A 13 34.65 43.66 17.39
C GLY A 13 33.78 44.34 16.35
N GLY A 14 33.93 44.03 15.05
CA GLY A 14 33.26 44.79 13.98
C GLY A 14 32.49 43.98 12.93
N ALA A 15 32.60 42.66 12.88
CA ALA A 15 32.01 41.86 11.78
C ALA A 15 30.77 41.05 12.17
N ALA A 16 30.52 40.79 13.46
CA ALA A 16 29.42 39.92 13.88
C ALA A 16 28.05 40.64 13.89
N ALA A 17 28.01 41.95 14.15
CA ALA A 17 26.74 42.69 14.19
C ALA A 17 26.21 43.01 12.78
N ALA A 18 27.10 43.29 11.81
CA ALA A 18 26.67 43.52 10.43
C ALA A 18 26.21 42.23 9.76
N ALA A 19 26.86 41.08 10.00
CA ALA A 19 26.39 39.79 9.47
C ALA A 19 25.05 39.37 10.08
N GLY A 20 24.82 39.63 11.38
CA GLY A 20 23.55 39.34 12.04
C GLY A 20 22.39 40.23 11.55
N VAL A 21 22.63 41.53 11.35
CA VAL A 21 21.62 42.46 10.82
C VAL A 21 21.39 42.24 9.32
N LEU A 22 22.43 41.89 8.54
CA LEU A 22 22.27 41.52 7.13
C LEU A 22 21.50 40.19 6.99
N TRP A 23 21.72 39.23 7.90
CA TRP A 23 20.91 38.02 8.00
C TRP A 23 19.47 38.30 8.45
N TYR A 24 19.22 39.33 9.25
CA TYR A 24 17.86 39.66 9.72
C TYR A 24 17.07 40.53 8.74
N VAL A 25 17.74 41.41 7.98
CA VAL A 25 17.10 42.33 7.02
C VAL A 25 16.90 41.71 5.63
N PHE A 26 17.71 40.73 5.23
CA PHE A 26 17.48 39.97 3.98
C PHE A 26 16.65 38.69 4.17
N ARG A 27 16.22 38.38 5.40
CA ARG A 27 15.38 37.21 5.75
C ARG A 27 13.92 37.61 6.01
N GLU A 28 13.43 38.62 5.29
CA GLU A 28 11.99 38.89 5.20
C GLU A 28 11.42 38.61 3.80
N ASP A 29 12.24 38.19 2.81
CA ASP A 29 11.76 37.76 1.49
C ASP A 29 12.09 36.28 1.15
N GLU A 30 12.97 35.60 1.90
CA GLU A 30 13.29 34.17 1.66
C GLU A 30 12.37 33.19 2.41
N GLU A 31 11.60 33.66 3.40
CA GLU A 31 10.67 32.79 4.14
C GLU A 31 9.36 32.53 3.35
N GLU A 32 9.08 33.31 2.30
CA GLU A 32 8.06 32.99 1.28
C GLU A 32 8.61 32.19 0.08
N ALA A 33 9.91 32.28 -0.26
CA ALA A 33 10.48 31.49 -1.35
C ALA A 33 10.79 30.02 -0.97
N ALA A 34 11.10 29.74 0.30
CA ALA A 34 11.28 28.36 0.79
C ALA A 34 9.94 27.62 1.01
N ALA A 35 8.82 28.35 1.12
CA ALA A 35 7.48 27.78 1.16
C ALA A 35 6.96 27.41 -0.24
N GLU A 36 7.42 28.09 -1.31
CA GLU A 36 6.98 27.83 -2.68
C GLU A 36 7.81 26.78 -3.46
N ALA A 37 8.97 26.35 -2.95
CA ALA A 37 9.69 25.19 -3.52
C ALA A 37 9.16 23.83 -3.03
N GLY A 38 8.37 23.81 -1.94
CA GLY A 38 7.84 22.59 -1.33
C GLY A 38 6.41 22.20 -1.76
N LEU A 39 5.74 23.02 -2.57
CA LEU A 39 4.33 22.83 -2.95
C LEU A 39 4.12 22.57 -4.46
N ALA A 40 5.17 22.25 -5.22
CA ALA A 40 5.09 22.08 -6.68
C ALA A 40 5.02 20.62 -7.18
N ALA A 41 4.82 19.62 -6.32
CA ALA A 41 4.57 18.25 -6.79
C ALA A 41 3.58 17.50 -5.89
N ALA A 42 2.31 17.88 -5.98
CA ALA A 42 1.17 17.03 -5.56
C ALA A 42 0.98 15.80 -6.48
N GLY A 43 2.10 15.20 -6.90
CA GLY A 43 2.20 13.89 -7.53
C GLY A 43 3.21 13.10 -6.71
N GLY A 44 2.72 12.44 -5.65
CA GLY A 44 3.56 11.60 -4.78
C GLY A 44 4.30 10.56 -5.61
N GLN A 45 5.58 10.35 -5.35
CA GLN A 45 6.34 9.34 -6.09
C GLN A 45 5.82 7.95 -5.69
N LYS A 46 5.48 7.11 -6.67
CA LYS A 46 5.06 5.73 -6.44
C LYS A 46 6.24 4.78 -6.52
N PHE A 47 6.27 3.84 -5.59
CA PHE A 47 7.25 2.77 -5.55
C PHE A 47 6.54 1.42 -5.44
N CYS A 48 7.13 0.38 -6.02
CA CYS A 48 6.64 -0.99 -5.89
C CYS A 48 7.70 -1.88 -5.24
N VAL A 49 7.28 -2.77 -4.35
CA VAL A 49 8.14 -3.84 -3.81
C VAL A 49 8.41 -4.87 -4.90
N THR A 50 9.65 -5.00 -5.34
CA THR A 50 10.08 -5.86 -6.46
C THR A 50 11.17 -6.86 -6.06
N ASP A 51 11.33 -7.14 -4.76
CA ASP A 51 12.33 -8.10 -4.26
C ASP A 51 12.18 -9.45 -4.98
N PRO A 52 13.20 -9.91 -5.75
CA PRO A 52 13.14 -11.17 -6.50
C PRO A 52 13.03 -12.40 -5.58
N SER A 53 13.38 -12.27 -4.30
CA SER A 53 13.22 -13.34 -3.32
C SER A 53 11.82 -13.40 -2.70
N GLY A 54 10.93 -12.45 -3.01
CA GLY A 54 9.58 -12.37 -2.45
C GLY A 54 9.56 -12.06 -0.95
N ALA A 55 10.62 -11.46 -0.39
CA ALA A 55 10.64 -11.09 1.02
C ALA A 55 9.87 -9.79 1.27
N CYS A 56 9.23 -9.70 2.43
CA CYS A 56 8.59 -8.47 2.89
C CYS A 56 9.63 -7.45 3.37
N ILE A 57 9.38 -6.16 3.16
CA ILE A 57 10.25 -5.08 3.63
C ILE A 57 9.75 -4.58 4.98
N GLY A 58 10.62 -4.59 5.99
CA GLY A 58 10.29 -4.05 7.32
C GLY A 58 10.35 -2.53 7.37
N ILE A 59 9.28 -1.90 7.87
CA ILE A 59 9.20 -0.43 8.00
C ILE A 59 9.95 0.02 9.27
N ARG A 60 10.69 1.12 9.13
CA ARG A 60 11.58 1.73 10.15
C ARG A 60 11.01 3.04 10.67
N LYS A 61 11.37 3.43 11.89
CA LYS A 61 10.97 4.71 12.49
C LYS A 61 11.73 5.90 11.90
N GLU A 62 12.96 5.68 11.46
CA GLU A 62 13.88 6.71 10.93
C GLU A 62 14.50 6.25 9.60
N PRO A 63 15.10 7.16 8.81
CA PRO A 63 15.79 6.83 7.55
C PRO A 63 17.15 6.14 7.80
N ASP A 64 17.12 5.00 8.49
CA ASP A 64 18.27 4.15 8.75
C ASP A 64 17.83 2.68 8.80
N VAL A 65 18.57 1.82 8.09
CA VAL A 65 18.38 0.36 8.07
C VAL A 65 18.51 -0.28 9.46
N SER A 66 19.29 0.35 10.35
CA SER A 66 19.52 -0.07 11.73
C SER A 66 18.46 0.44 12.71
N SER A 67 17.65 1.42 12.30
CA SER A 67 16.63 2.02 13.16
C SER A 67 15.56 1.00 13.60
N ALA A 68 14.89 1.33 14.70
CA ALA A 68 13.84 0.52 15.28
C ALA A 68 12.73 0.22 14.25
N ARG A 69 12.28 -1.04 14.22
CA ARG A 69 11.13 -1.44 13.39
C ARG A 69 9.84 -0.87 13.99
N THR A 70 8.90 -0.53 13.13
CA THR A 70 7.54 -0.16 13.57
C THR A 70 6.66 -1.39 13.87
N GLY A 71 7.08 -2.56 13.39
CA GLY A 71 6.28 -3.80 13.42
C GLY A 71 5.45 -4.01 12.16
N LEU A 72 5.32 -2.98 11.31
CA LEU A 72 4.65 -3.06 10.02
C LEU A 72 5.63 -3.47 8.91
N GLN A 73 5.08 -3.94 7.80
CA GLN A 73 5.84 -4.39 6.64
C GLN A 73 5.13 -4.08 5.33
N LEU A 74 5.93 -3.95 4.27
CA LEU A 74 5.46 -3.88 2.89
C LEU A 74 5.54 -5.26 2.25
N MET A 75 4.47 -5.64 1.55
CA MET A 75 4.34 -6.95 0.92
C MET A 75 4.97 -6.95 -0.47
N PRO A 76 5.47 -8.11 -0.96
CA PRO A 76 5.91 -8.25 -2.34
C PRO A 76 4.83 -7.81 -3.34
N GLY A 77 5.20 -6.94 -4.29
CA GLY A 77 4.28 -6.36 -5.27
C GLY A 77 3.39 -5.24 -4.74
N GLU A 78 3.48 -4.87 -3.46
CA GLU A 78 2.75 -3.70 -2.92
C GLU A 78 3.28 -2.42 -3.58
N VAL A 79 2.35 -1.63 -4.14
CA VAL A 79 2.61 -0.29 -4.62
C VAL A 79 2.24 0.70 -3.53
N PHE A 80 3.12 1.65 -3.22
CA PHE A 80 2.93 2.61 -2.16
C PHE A 80 3.41 4.01 -2.55
N ASP A 81 2.78 5.02 -1.96
CA ASP A 81 3.11 6.43 -2.15
C ASP A 81 4.22 6.88 -1.19
N VAL A 82 5.15 7.67 -1.71
CA VAL A 82 6.29 8.22 -0.98
C VAL A 82 6.17 9.74 -0.92
N SER A 83 6.23 10.27 0.30
CA SER A 83 6.18 11.71 0.59
C SER A 83 7.56 12.36 0.58
N GLU A 84 8.62 11.61 0.87
CA GLU A 84 9.99 12.11 1.00
C GLU A 84 10.98 11.02 0.60
N VAL A 85 12.02 11.39 -0.15
CA VAL A 85 13.11 10.49 -0.56
C VAL A 85 14.43 11.10 -0.08
N LEU A 86 15.18 10.34 0.71
CA LEU A 86 16.52 10.71 1.15
C LEU A 86 17.54 9.76 0.51
N GLU A 87 18.44 10.32 -0.29
CA GLU A 87 19.54 9.59 -0.93
C GLU A 87 20.78 9.65 -0.03
N ALA A 88 21.34 8.48 0.28
CA ALA A 88 22.59 8.36 1.02
C ALA A 88 23.79 8.22 0.05
N PRO A 89 25.02 8.57 0.48
CA PRO A 89 26.21 8.56 -0.38
C PRO A 89 26.57 7.18 -0.97
N ASP A 90 26.08 6.10 -0.37
CA ASP A 90 26.27 4.71 -0.79
C ASP A 90 25.26 4.26 -1.86
N GLY A 91 24.37 5.16 -2.31
CA GLY A 91 23.30 4.84 -3.26
C GLY A 91 22.10 4.13 -2.63
N GLN A 92 22.04 4.05 -1.30
CA GLN A 92 20.84 3.66 -0.57
C GLN A 92 19.83 4.82 -0.62
N MET A 93 18.56 4.51 -0.89
CA MET A 93 17.49 5.48 -0.75
C MET A 93 16.59 5.09 0.41
N TYR A 94 16.22 6.08 1.22
CA TYR A 94 15.24 5.97 2.29
C TYR A 94 13.95 6.66 1.86
N LEU A 95 12.84 5.94 1.96
CA LEU A 95 11.55 6.33 1.41
C LEU A 95 10.56 6.54 2.55
N LYS A 96 10.12 7.77 2.79
CA LYS A 96 9.10 8.07 3.80
C LYS A 96 7.72 7.80 3.22
N LEU A 97 7.00 6.85 3.80
CA LEU A 97 5.67 6.50 3.32
C LEU A 97 4.69 7.66 3.55
N ALA A 98 3.90 7.98 2.53
CA ALA A 98 2.92 9.06 2.59
C ALA A 98 1.77 8.77 3.57
N ASP A 99 1.53 7.50 3.89
CA ASP A 99 0.53 7.04 4.87
C ASP A 99 0.98 7.20 6.35
N GLY A 100 2.22 7.64 6.58
CA GLY A 100 2.75 7.85 7.93
C GLY A 100 3.19 6.57 8.66
N ARG A 101 3.22 5.40 8.00
CA ARG A 101 3.69 4.14 8.63
C ARG A 101 5.17 4.15 9.00
N GLY A 102 5.99 5.01 8.39
CA GLY A 102 7.41 5.18 8.69
C GLY A 102 8.28 5.30 7.43
N TRP A 103 9.45 4.66 7.47
CA TRP A 103 10.46 4.67 6.41
C TRP A 103 10.71 3.27 5.85
N ALA A 104 10.80 3.18 4.53
CA ALA A 104 11.28 2.01 3.79
C ALA A 104 12.62 2.32 3.12
N PHE A 105 13.22 1.34 2.46
CA PHE A 105 14.53 1.48 1.86
C PHE A 105 14.67 0.64 0.58
N THR A 106 15.38 1.14 -0.42
CA THR A 106 15.42 0.53 -1.77
C THR A 106 16.32 -0.69 -1.89
N ARG A 107 17.34 -0.82 -1.04
CA ARG A 107 18.30 -1.93 -1.07
C ARG A 107 18.40 -2.66 0.25
N SER A 108 18.62 -3.98 0.18
CA SER A 108 18.85 -4.82 1.35
C SER A 108 20.21 -4.54 1.99
N SER A 109 20.22 -4.35 3.31
CA SER A 109 21.45 -4.14 4.07
C SER A 109 22.33 -5.40 4.18
N ARG A 110 21.82 -6.58 3.82
CA ARG A 110 22.55 -7.85 3.92
C ARG A 110 23.36 -8.16 2.66
N ASP A 111 22.79 -7.91 1.49
CA ASP A 111 23.30 -8.38 0.20
C ASP A 111 23.22 -7.32 -0.92
N GLY A 112 22.73 -6.11 -0.64
CA GLY A 112 22.70 -4.99 -1.58
C GLY A 112 21.66 -5.09 -2.70
N ARG A 113 20.86 -6.16 -2.72
CA ARG A 113 19.82 -6.38 -3.75
C ARG A 113 18.75 -5.30 -3.69
N LEU A 114 18.15 -5.00 -4.84
CA LEU A 114 17.03 -4.06 -4.92
C LEU A 114 15.76 -4.70 -4.37
N LEU A 115 15.11 -4.01 -3.44
CA LEU A 115 13.89 -4.44 -2.74
C LEU A 115 12.65 -3.75 -3.28
N CYS A 116 12.77 -2.48 -3.67
CA CYS A 116 11.71 -1.73 -4.32
C CYS A 116 12.28 -0.77 -5.36
N GLN A 117 11.47 -0.46 -6.35
CA GLN A 117 11.80 0.45 -7.45
C GLN A 117 10.72 1.49 -7.63
N ARG A 118 11.11 2.66 -8.12
CA ARG A 118 10.16 3.69 -8.54
C ARG A 118 9.37 3.18 -9.75
N VAL A 119 8.08 3.47 -9.79
CA VAL A 119 7.18 3.12 -10.89
C VAL A 119 6.44 4.37 -11.37
N SER A 120 6.07 4.41 -12.64
CA SER A 120 5.15 5.44 -13.15
C SER A 120 3.74 5.23 -12.61
N ASP A 121 2.87 6.24 -12.72
CA ASP A 121 1.46 6.08 -12.34
C ASP A 121 0.76 5.01 -13.19
N GLU A 122 1.06 4.94 -14.49
CA GLU A 122 0.52 3.92 -15.40
C GLU A 122 1.00 2.51 -15.00
N GLU A 123 2.28 2.35 -14.65
CA GLU A 123 2.84 1.09 -14.16
C GLU A 123 2.23 0.72 -12.81
N ALA A 124 2.07 1.69 -11.90
CA ALA A 124 1.43 1.50 -10.61
C ALA A 124 -0.01 1.01 -10.75
N GLU A 125 -0.80 1.62 -11.64
CA GLU A 125 -2.16 1.18 -11.96
C GLU A 125 -2.17 -0.22 -12.56
N HIS A 126 -1.22 -0.51 -13.47
CA HIS A 126 -1.11 -1.83 -14.05
C HIS A 126 -0.70 -2.88 -13.01
N MET A 127 0.22 -2.58 -12.10
CA MET A 127 0.69 -3.50 -11.05
C MET A 127 -0.36 -3.71 -9.95
N ALA A 128 -1.03 -2.65 -9.51
CA ALA A 128 -2.22 -2.73 -8.65
C ALA A 128 -3.34 -3.54 -9.33
N GLY A 129 -3.39 -3.49 -10.67
CA GLY A 129 -4.28 -4.30 -11.48
C GLY A 129 -3.81 -5.74 -11.76
N SER A 130 -2.52 -6.03 -11.64
CA SER A 130 -1.90 -7.28 -12.11
C SER A 130 -1.63 -8.29 -11.01
N GLN A 131 -1.87 -7.96 -9.74
CA GLN A 131 -2.09 -9.02 -8.75
C GLN A 131 -3.49 -9.59 -8.99
N PRO A 132 -3.65 -10.85 -9.43
CA PRO A 132 -4.92 -11.53 -9.26
C PRO A 132 -5.04 -11.79 -7.77
N SER A 133 -5.42 -10.77 -7.01
CA SER A 133 -6.06 -11.03 -5.73
C SER A 133 -7.14 -12.07 -6.01
N MET A 134 -7.33 -13.06 -5.14
CA MET A 134 -8.37 -14.06 -5.35
C MET A 134 -9.73 -13.39 -5.61
N GLN A 135 -9.92 -12.18 -5.08
CA GLN A 135 -10.99 -11.24 -5.41
C GLN A 135 -11.07 -10.85 -6.90
N ARG A 136 -9.97 -10.43 -7.54
CA ARG A 136 -9.95 -10.11 -8.98
C ARG A 136 -10.19 -11.34 -9.84
N MET A 137 -9.59 -12.48 -9.47
CA MET A 137 -9.84 -13.76 -10.16
C MET A 137 -11.32 -14.15 -10.07
N MET A 138 -11.95 -14.01 -8.92
CA MET A 138 -13.38 -14.29 -8.76
C MET A 138 -14.27 -13.26 -9.47
N ALA A 139 -13.90 -11.98 -9.50
CA ALA A 139 -14.61 -10.98 -10.28
C ALA A 139 -14.54 -11.30 -11.79
N GLU A 140 -13.39 -11.77 -12.26
CA GLU A 140 -13.20 -12.19 -13.65
C GLU A 140 -13.97 -13.49 -13.95
N VAL A 141 -13.95 -14.48 -13.06
CA VAL A 141 -14.77 -15.70 -13.16
C VAL A 141 -16.26 -15.34 -13.17
N ASN A 142 -16.72 -14.43 -12.30
CA ASN A 142 -18.10 -13.98 -12.29
C ASN A 142 -18.47 -13.27 -13.60
N ALA A 143 -17.61 -12.35 -14.08
CA ALA A 143 -17.81 -11.69 -15.37
C ALA A 143 -17.80 -12.67 -16.55
N LEU A 144 -16.99 -13.74 -16.48
CA LEU A 144 -16.98 -14.81 -17.48
C LEU A 144 -18.28 -15.62 -17.46
N LEU A 145 -18.79 -15.97 -16.28
CA LEU A 145 -20.08 -16.65 -16.12
C LEU A 145 -21.26 -15.79 -16.59
N GLU A 146 -21.17 -14.47 -16.44
CA GLU A 146 -22.16 -13.53 -16.99
C GLU A 146 -22.08 -13.45 -18.52
N ARG A 147 -20.87 -13.44 -19.09
CA ARG A 147 -20.65 -13.38 -20.54
C ARG A 147 -20.95 -14.70 -21.25
N GLN A 148 -20.81 -15.84 -20.57
CA GLN A 148 -20.98 -17.17 -21.13
C GLN A 148 -22.11 -17.94 -20.42
N PRO A 149 -23.37 -17.78 -20.87
CA PRO A 149 -24.51 -18.45 -20.25
C PRO A 149 -24.39 -19.98 -20.30
N GLU A 150 -23.75 -20.55 -21.33
CA GLU A 150 -23.47 -21.99 -21.45
C GLU A 150 -22.49 -22.47 -20.37
N LEU A 151 -21.43 -21.71 -20.10
CA LEU A 151 -20.48 -22.02 -19.04
C LEU A 151 -21.16 -21.96 -17.67
N ARG A 152 -22.05 -20.96 -17.48
CA ARG A 152 -22.86 -20.86 -16.26
C ARG A 152 -23.76 -22.08 -16.07
N GLU A 153 -24.44 -22.52 -17.12
CA GLU A 153 -25.26 -23.74 -17.06
C GLU A 153 -24.41 -24.98 -16.79
N GLN A 154 -23.23 -25.08 -17.40
CA GLN A 154 -22.30 -26.18 -17.15
C GLN A 154 -21.82 -26.22 -15.69
N VAL A 155 -21.50 -25.07 -15.10
CA VAL A 155 -21.09 -24.95 -13.70
C VAL A 155 -22.26 -25.32 -12.76
N LEU A 156 -23.48 -24.85 -13.05
CA LEU A 156 -24.69 -25.20 -12.29
C LEU A 156 -25.09 -26.67 -12.46
N ALA A 157 -24.79 -27.26 -13.61
CA ALA A 157 -25.01 -28.67 -13.91
C ALA A 157 -23.93 -29.58 -13.32
N SER A 158 -22.86 -29.03 -12.71
CA SER A 158 -21.81 -29.86 -12.13
C SER A 158 -22.34 -30.69 -10.95
N PRO A 159 -22.14 -32.03 -10.94
CA PRO A 159 -22.62 -32.90 -9.87
C PRO A 159 -22.06 -32.52 -8.49
N GLU A 160 -20.84 -31.98 -8.46
CA GLU A 160 -20.17 -31.52 -7.24
C GLU A 160 -20.86 -30.28 -6.65
N LEU A 161 -21.21 -29.30 -7.49
CA LEU A 161 -21.97 -28.13 -7.03
C LEU A 161 -23.40 -28.52 -6.63
N GLN A 162 -24.03 -29.44 -7.35
CA GLN A 162 -25.37 -29.95 -6.99
C GLN A 162 -25.36 -30.71 -5.66
N ALA A 163 -24.36 -31.56 -5.42
CA ALA A 163 -24.20 -32.26 -4.15
C ALA A 163 -23.93 -31.28 -2.99
N MET A 164 -23.18 -30.20 -3.27
CA MET A 164 -22.91 -29.14 -2.29
C MET A 164 -24.15 -28.28 -1.99
N LEU A 165 -24.99 -27.98 -3.00
CA LEU A 165 -26.24 -27.23 -2.83
C LEU A 165 -27.34 -28.07 -2.17
N ALA A 166 -27.38 -29.38 -2.46
CA ALA A 166 -28.35 -30.30 -1.88
C ALA A 166 -28.06 -30.64 -0.41
N ASN A 167 -26.82 -30.41 0.06
CA ASN A 167 -26.42 -30.71 1.43
C ASN A 167 -26.09 -29.41 2.20
N PRO A 168 -27.01 -28.87 3.02
CA PRO A 168 -26.79 -27.64 3.77
C PRO A 168 -25.61 -27.73 4.76
N ASP A 169 -25.30 -28.92 5.28
CA ASP A 169 -24.14 -29.11 6.16
C ASP A 169 -22.80 -29.11 5.40
N ALA A 170 -22.80 -29.58 4.14
CA ALA A 170 -21.64 -29.46 3.26
C ALA A 170 -21.37 -27.98 2.94
N MET A 171 -22.42 -27.19 2.69
CA MET A 171 -22.30 -25.76 2.44
C MET A 171 -21.79 -24.99 3.68
N ARG A 172 -22.30 -25.30 4.88
CA ARG A 172 -21.78 -24.72 6.13
C ARG A 172 -20.31 -25.09 6.36
N SER A 173 -19.94 -26.35 6.12
CA SER A 173 -18.57 -26.81 6.25
C SER A 173 -17.63 -26.10 5.28
N ALA A 174 -18.07 -25.89 4.04
CA ALA A 174 -17.35 -25.11 3.04
C ALA A 174 -17.24 -23.63 3.44
N ALA A 175 -18.28 -23.03 4.01
CA ALA A 175 -18.27 -21.66 4.51
C ALA A 175 -17.29 -21.46 5.67
N GLN A 176 -17.21 -22.43 6.58
CA GLN A 176 -16.25 -22.40 7.70
C GLN A 176 -14.80 -22.55 7.21
N GLN A 177 -14.58 -23.36 6.17
CA GLN A 177 -13.26 -23.59 5.59
C GLN A 177 -12.84 -22.50 4.60
N ASN A 178 -13.80 -21.73 4.07
CA ASN A 178 -13.55 -20.72 3.06
C ASN A 178 -14.23 -19.38 3.41
N PRO A 179 -13.45 -18.36 3.87
CA PRO A 179 -13.96 -17.03 4.21
C PRO A 179 -14.75 -16.34 3.09
N PHE A 180 -14.46 -16.69 1.83
CA PHE A 180 -15.18 -16.17 0.68
C PHE A 180 -16.61 -16.71 0.60
N VAL A 181 -16.78 -18.03 0.78
CA VAL A 181 -18.10 -18.66 0.78
C VAL A 181 -18.94 -18.10 1.94
N ALA A 182 -18.32 -17.90 3.11
CA ALA A 182 -18.97 -17.22 4.24
C ALA A 182 -19.44 -15.79 3.89
N SER A 183 -18.61 -14.99 3.21
CA SER A 183 -18.95 -13.62 2.81
C SER A 183 -20.05 -13.57 1.74
N ALA A 184 -20.00 -14.48 0.76
CA ALA A 184 -21.04 -14.65 -0.26
C ALA A 184 -22.40 -15.02 0.37
N MET A 185 -22.40 -15.86 1.40
CA MET A 185 -23.62 -16.20 2.15
C MET A 185 -24.12 -15.05 3.02
N GLN A 186 -23.22 -14.23 3.58
CA GLN A 186 -23.58 -13.06 4.38
C GLN A 186 -24.21 -11.94 3.53
N SER A 187 -23.75 -11.79 2.29
CA SER A 187 -24.24 -10.78 1.35
C SER A 187 -25.56 -11.13 0.67
N ASN A 188 -26.10 -12.34 0.86
CA ASN A 188 -27.37 -12.75 0.28
C ASN A 188 -28.39 -13.18 1.36
N PRO A 189 -29.29 -12.26 1.79
CA PRO A 189 -30.25 -12.55 2.87
C PRO A 189 -31.20 -13.71 2.53
N GLY A 190 -31.57 -13.90 1.25
CA GLY A 190 -32.40 -15.03 0.84
C GLY A 190 -31.74 -16.40 1.02
N VAL A 191 -30.40 -16.46 0.97
CA VAL A 191 -29.65 -17.70 1.24
C VAL A 191 -29.63 -17.99 2.75
N GLN A 192 -29.62 -16.95 3.59
CA GLN A 192 -29.72 -17.10 5.05
C GLN A 192 -31.10 -17.63 5.46
N GLU A 193 -32.16 -17.11 4.84
CA GLU A 193 -33.54 -17.52 5.09
C GLU A 193 -33.78 -18.98 4.67
N TRP A 194 -33.29 -19.38 3.48
CA TRP A 194 -33.32 -20.78 3.02
C TRP A 194 -32.59 -21.75 3.97
N MET A 195 -31.47 -21.33 4.56
CA MET A 195 -30.73 -22.15 5.54
C MET A 195 -31.42 -22.24 6.90
N ALA A 196 -32.15 -21.21 7.29
CA ALA A 196 -32.88 -21.17 8.55
C ALA A 196 -34.15 -22.04 8.49
N ASP A 197 -34.81 -22.09 7.35
CA ASP A 197 -36.14 -22.70 7.19
C ASP A 197 -36.14 -24.16 6.70
N GLY A 198 -34.97 -24.82 6.72
CA GLY A 198 -34.88 -26.27 6.48
C GLY A 198 -34.74 -26.68 5.02
N ALA A 199 -34.02 -25.90 4.21
CA ALA A 199 -33.61 -26.25 2.85
C ALA A 199 -34.76 -26.56 1.87
N ASP A 200 -35.91 -25.89 2.01
CA ASP A 200 -36.98 -25.98 1.02
C ASP A 200 -36.51 -25.39 -0.32
N PRO A 201 -36.39 -26.18 -1.40
CA PRO A 201 -35.92 -25.69 -2.69
C PRO A 201 -36.79 -24.58 -3.30
N GLU A 202 -38.07 -24.44 -2.90
CA GLU A 202 -38.95 -23.39 -3.42
C GLU A 202 -38.59 -21.99 -2.88
N THR A 203 -38.15 -21.88 -1.64
CA THR A 203 -37.77 -20.59 -1.04
C THR A 203 -36.50 -20.02 -1.67
N LEU A 204 -35.52 -20.88 -1.97
CA LEU A 204 -34.31 -20.48 -2.72
C LEU A 204 -34.64 -20.02 -4.14
N ALA A 205 -35.55 -20.71 -4.82
CA ALA A 205 -35.98 -20.34 -6.16
C ALA A 205 -36.71 -18.99 -6.20
N GLN A 206 -37.52 -18.68 -5.18
CA GLN A 206 -38.16 -17.37 -5.03
C GLN A 206 -37.14 -16.25 -4.78
N ALA A 207 -36.16 -16.47 -3.90
CA ALA A 207 -35.10 -15.49 -3.60
C ALA A 207 -34.19 -15.19 -4.81
N MET A 208 -33.92 -16.19 -5.66
CA MET A 208 -33.14 -15.99 -6.89
C MET A 208 -33.92 -15.18 -7.93
N ARG A 209 -35.25 -15.39 -8.05
CA ARG A 209 -36.11 -14.66 -8.99
C ARG A 209 -36.26 -13.18 -8.61
N SER A 210 -36.32 -12.84 -7.32
CA SER A 210 -36.45 -11.44 -6.88
C SER A 210 -35.22 -10.57 -7.16
N LYS A 211 -34.07 -11.16 -7.48
CA LYS A 211 -32.81 -10.44 -7.75
C LYS A 211 -32.48 -10.29 -9.23
N ALA A 212 -33.22 -10.98 -10.11
CA ALA A 212 -33.02 -10.99 -11.56
C ALA A 212 -33.89 -9.98 -12.31
N GLY A 213 -34.70 -9.18 -11.60
CA GLY A 213 -35.48 -8.05 -12.12
C GLY A 213 -35.04 -6.76 -11.45
#